data_AF-A0A6M0IEE8-F1
#
_entry.id   AF-A0A6M0IEE8-F1
#
_cell.length_a   1.000
_cell.length_b   1.000
_cell.length_c   1.000
_cell.angle_alpha   90.00
_cell.angle_beta   90.00
_cell.angle_gamma   90.00
#
_symmetry.space_group_name_H-M   'P 1'
#
loop_
_entity.id
_entity.type
_entity.pdbx_description
1 polymer ?
#
loop_
_entity_poly.entity_id
_entity_poly.type
_entity_poly.pdbx_seq_one_letter_code
_entity_poly.pdbx_strand_id
1 'polypeptide(L)'
;MQQPLYIRRILIVFVFFMTLWSCRDAPLTFPPPGTGGTPTPPPPVVVPPAIPVSSSTVGPFTYTIPDQPAPWLSYNSNQIYGHEIGATTVQESATLRLEVRRDYGGSIQIFDKTTNQYLINYFDKGRETGLASYAGPRSYADDSPRWKGIGYNPLIAGDDGGNPSPVLFHGLVNGYIYTKTQCLSWAHQNARLLPFFYEQWVRLDDNKIYVKVRLTHQRADKTFYSFEEQEWPFMMINGARSVRFYNGSAPFTNAPTNVSNGIEQAQGGSIITQQSTSFYVTEPWQAVEIGTNRLVGLYSPEFYRVNYNVAAIPAGDNWEGGNTMTYAGGRVFDPLDSDNTWYKEYAFVIGSESQIREYVYAQPRASKPDFWFNKAHGRNQWYVFDGGHDQKEPFQVDNWTVTYDGHIDNGPLNARGTKLVSPAGSWRTSEIDTIYVRMGYKGPEKQFNLEWLLNGQAPDGTDPNYPNQNAARFPKGGRPYGQQIVPFSVLNDGQIHTYRVPVATHNLWKDIVQQFEITHTAGTAVIAPGEQVELVYFGATNPDK
;
A
#
# COMPACT_ATOMS: atom_id res chain seq x y z
N MET A 1 -28.82 55.83 -33.98
CA MET A 1 -28.85 54.99 -35.20
C MET A 1 -27.42 54.87 -35.67
N GLN A 2 -26.82 53.75 -36.03
CA GLN A 2 -27.11 52.31 -36.02
C GLN A 2 -25.76 51.70 -36.50
N GLN A 3 -25.28 50.66 -35.80
CA GLN A 3 -24.32 49.59 -36.17
C GLN A 3 -23.32 49.71 -37.35
N PRO A 4 -22.14 49.05 -37.25
CA PRO A 4 -22.04 47.66 -37.69
C PRO A 4 -21.38 46.69 -36.70
N LEU A 5 -21.69 45.41 -36.95
CA LEU A 5 -21.37 44.18 -36.23
C LEU A 5 -19.88 43.98 -35.89
N TYR A 6 -19.63 43.67 -34.61
CA TYR A 6 -18.50 42.87 -34.14
C TYR A 6 -19.04 41.70 -33.30
N ILE A 7 -19.06 40.50 -33.87
CA ILE A 7 -19.10 39.26 -33.07
C ILE A 7 -17.99 38.35 -33.61
N ARG A 8 -16.86 38.36 -32.89
CA ARG A 8 -15.85 37.30 -32.95
C ARG A 8 -15.46 36.94 -31.52
N ARG A 9 -15.63 35.65 -31.23
CA ARG A 9 -14.91 34.85 -30.23
C ARG A 9 -15.21 35.13 -28.75
N ILE A 10 -16.30 34.53 -28.27
CA ILE A 10 -16.34 33.92 -26.93
C ILE A 10 -16.26 32.42 -27.16
N LEU A 11 -15.09 31.83 -26.91
CA LEU A 11 -14.93 30.42 -26.57
C LEU A 11 -13.60 30.33 -25.80
N ILE A 12 -13.69 30.50 -24.49
CA ILE A 12 -12.58 30.42 -23.53
C ILE A 12 -12.89 29.22 -22.63
N VAL A 13 -11.96 28.26 -22.67
CA VAL A 13 -11.58 27.32 -21.61
C VAL A 13 -12.60 26.24 -21.26
N PHE A 14 -12.46 25.07 -21.88
CA PHE A 14 -12.70 23.75 -21.28
C PHE A 14 -12.02 22.67 -22.14
N VAL A 15 -10.69 22.69 -22.19
CA VAL A 15 -9.87 21.56 -22.67
C VAL A 15 -8.61 21.53 -21.81
N PHE A 16 -8.71 20.98 -20.61
CA PHE A 16 -7.59 20.65 -19.73
C PHE A 16 -7.99 19.42 -18.94
N PHE A 17 -7.03 18.51 -18.72
CA PHE A 17 -7.13 17.13 -18.22
C PHE A 17 -7.39 16.06 -19.28
N MET A 18 -6.35 15.64 -20.02
CA MET A 18 -6.41 14.37 -20.77
C MET A 18 -5.08 13.61 -20.96
N THR A 19 -3.98 13.94 -20.26
CA THR A 19 -2.71 13.18 -20.40
C THR A 19 -2.12 12.57 -19.13
N LEU A 20 -2.75 12.78 -17.97
CA LEU A 20 -2.36 12.12 -16.70
C LEU A 20 -3.34 11.00 -16.29
N TRP A 21 -4.12 10.50 -17.26
CA TRP A 21 -5.20 9.53 -17.06
C TRP A 21 -4.84 8.09 -17.49
N SER A 22 -3.56 7.82 -17.79
CA SER A 22 -3.11 6.52 -18.32
C SER A 22 -2.97 5.42 -17.25
N CYS A 23 -3.22 5.73 -15.97
CA CYS A 23 -3.14 4.76 -14.86
C CYS A 23 -4.51 4.40 -14.26
N ARG A 24 -5.62 4.84 -14.87
CA ARG A 24 -6.99 4.48 -14.42
C ARG A 24 -7.62 3.31 -15.20
N ASP A 25 -7.07 2.99 -16.38
CA ASP A 25 -7.75 2.13 -17.37
C ASP A 25 -6.97 0.87 -17.78
N ALA A 26 -6.08 0.36 -16.94
CA ALA A 26 -6.02 -1.09 -16.84
C ALA A 26 -7.01 -1.46 -15.73
N PRO A 27 -8.33 -1.62 -16.01
CA PRO A 27 -9.09 -2.49 -15.15
C PRO A 27 -8.24 -3.75 -15.04
N LEU A 28 -8.10 -4.29 -13.83
CA LEU A 28 -7.91 -5.71 -13.71
C LEU A 28 -9.11 -6.29 -14.47
N THR A 29 -8.96 -6.52 -15.77
CA THR A 29 -9.90 -7.31 -16.52
C THR A 29 -9.61 -8.70 -16.02
N PHE A 30 -10.17 -9.00 -14.85
CA PHE A 30 -10.45 -10.36 -14.47
C PHE A 30 -11.05 -11.00 -15.72
N PRO A 31 -10.66 -12.25 -16.06
CA PRO A 31 -11.30 -12.95 -17.17
C PRO A 31 -12.81 -12.73 -17.06
N PRO A 32 -13.52 -12.53 -18.19
CA PRO A 32 -14.97 -12.37 -18.16
C PRO A 32 -15.50 -13.44 -17.21
N PRO A 33 -16.30 -13.07 -16.18
CA PRO A 33 -16.77 -14.02 -15.20
C PRO A 33 -17.27 -15.22 -15.98
N GLY A 34 -16.73 -16.40 -15.69
CA GLY A 34 -17.12 -17.63 -16.37
C GLY A 34 -18.65 -17.60 -16.47
N THR A 35 -19.15 -17.54 -17.71
CA THR A 35 -20.52 -17.14 -18.02
C THR A 35 -21.50 -17.80 -17.06
N GLY A 36 -22.07 -17.01 -16.14
CA GLY A 36 -23.26 -17.35 -15.35
C GLY A 36 -23.32 -18.78 -14.81
N GLY A 37 -22.19 -19.34 -14.39
CA GLY A 37 -22.19 -20.64 -13.73
C GLY A 37 -23.04 -20.53 -12.47
N THR A 38 -24.02 -21.43 -12.30
CA THR A 38 -24.70 -21.60 -11.01
C THR A 38 -23.67 -21.66 -9.89
N PRO A 39 -23.90 -21.00 -8.74
CA PRO A 39 -22.98 -21.04 -7.61
C PRO A 39 -22.56 -22.47 -7.35
N THR A 40 -21.28 -22.79 -7.55
CA THR A 40 -20.78 -24.11 -7.23
C THR A 40 -20.86 -24.23 -5.71
N PRO A 41 -21.54 -25.25 -5.16
CA PRO A 41 -21.53 -25.46 -3.73
C PRO A 41 -20.08 -25.50 -3.26
N PRO A 42 -19.73 -24.79 -2.17
CA PRO A 42 -18.38 -24.90 -1.62
C PRO A 42 -18.11 -26.38 -1.34
N PRO A 43 -16.93 -26.90 -1.74
CA PRO A 43 -16.58 -28.27 -1.39
C PRO A 43 -16.62 -28.43 0.14
N PRO A 44 -16.94 -29.63 0.66
CA PRO A 44 -16.89 -29.88 2.09
C PRO A 44 -15.55 -29.43 2.65
N VAL A 45 -15.57 -28.59 3.69
CA VAL A 45 -14.35 -28.14 4.34
C VAL A 45 -13.76 -29.32 5.08
N VAL A 46 -12.71 -29.91 4.51
CA VAL A 46 -11.86 -30.88 5.22
C VAL A 46 -10.69 -30.10 5.80
N VAL A 47 -10.57 -30.14 7.13
CA VAL A 47 -9.44 -29.57 7.85
C VAL A 47 -8.48 -30.72 8.20
N PRO A 48 -7.27 -30.78 7.63
CA PRO A 48 -6.30 -31.83 7.94
C PRO A 48 -5.93 -31.86 9.44
N PRO A 49 -5.52 -32.99 10.03
CA PRO A 49 -5.06 -33.01 11.42
C PRO A 49 -3.85 -32.08 11.64
N ALA A 50 -3.84 -31.32 12.73
CA ALA A 50 -2.75 -30.42 13.10
C ALA A 50 -1.85 -31.02 14.18
N ILE A 51 -0.54 -30.71 14.11
CA ILE A 51 0.38 -30.91 15.23
C ILE A 51 0.40 -29.61 16.05
N PRO A 52 0.03 -29.63 17.35
CA PRO A 52 0.03 -28.43 18.17
C PRO A 52 1.45 -27.87 18.30
N VAL A 53 1.62 -26.56 18.05
CA VAL A 53 2.84 -25.82 18.42
C VAL A 53 2.47 -24.91 19.59
N SER A 54 3.12 -25.10 20.74
CA SER A 54 2.83 -24.33 21.96
C SER A 54 3.17 -22.84 21.78
N SER A 55 2.26 -21.96 22.23
CA SER A 55 2.40 -20.50 22.20
C SER A 55 3.13 -19.90 23.41
N SER A 56 3.56 -20.71 24.39
CA SER A 56 3.72 -20.26 25.78
C SER A 56 5.04 -19.55 26.14
N THR A 57 5.96 -19.27 25.22
CA THR A 57 7.19 -18.53 25.56
C THR A 57 7.80 -17.88 24.32
N VAL A 58 7.45 -16.63 24.06
CA VAL A 58 8.06 -15.85 22.98
C VAL A 58 8.71 -14.62 23.61
N GLY A 59 10.04 -14.57 23.57
CA GLY A 59 10.80 -13.36 23.87
C GLY A 59 10.61 -12.28 22.80
N PRO A 60 11.32 -11.14 22.87
CA PRO A 60 11.28 -10.14 21.79
C PRO A 60 11.65 -10.79 20.44
N PHE A 61 10.92 -10.43 19.38
CA PHE A 61 11.18 -10.98 18.05
C PHE A 61 12.57 -10.56 17.54
N THR A 62 13.27 -11.51 16.95
CA THR A 62 14.51 -11.30 16.20
C THR A 62 14.37 -11.95 14.84
N TYR A 63 15.00 -11.39 13.80
CA TYR A 63 15.07 -11.96 12.45
C TYR A 63 16.02 -13.18 12.38
N THR A 64 15.88 -14.10 13.32
CA THR A 64 16.67 -15.33 13.40
C THR A 64 16.15 -16.32 12.38
N ILE A 65 17.05 -16.89 11.58
CA ILE A 65 16.75 -17.95 10.62
C ILE A 65 16.99 -19.30 11.32
N PRO A 66 16.17 -20.33 11.08
CA PRO A 66 16.45 -21.68 11.60
C PRO A 66 17.78 -22.22 11.07
N ASP A 67 18.57 -22.85 11.94
CA ASP A 67 19.89 -23.40 11.55
C ASP A 67 19.80 -24.60 10.59
N GLN A 68 18.65 -25.28 10.57
CA GLN A 68 18.39 -26.45 9.74
C GLN A 68 16.96 -26.41 9.19
N PRO A 69 16.71 -26.94 7.97
CA PRO A 69 15.37 -27.02 7.42
C PRO A 69 14.51 -27.99 8.23
N ALA A 70 13.24 -27.65 8.42
CA ALA A 70 12.25 -28.54 9.02
C ALA A 70 11.41 -29.22 7.92
N PRO A 71 10.94 -30.46 8.13
CA PRO A 71 9.96 -31.06 7.24
C PRO A 71 8.64 -30.27 7.28
N TRP A 72 7.90 -30.29 6.18
CA TRP A 72 6.50 -29.87 6.17
C TRP A 72 5.70 -30.85 7.01
N LEU A 73 5.04 -30.36 8.06
CA LEU A 73 4.47 -31.20 9.12
C LEU A 73 3.08 -31.75 8.81
N SER A 74 2.46 -31.29 7.73
CA SER A 74 1.09 -31.60 7.36
C SER A 74 0.94 -31.64 5.84
N TYR A 75 -0.17 -32.20 5.38
CA TYR A 75 -0.52 -32.31 3.97
C TYR A 75 -2.02 -32.06 3.78
N ASN A 76 -2.36 -31.17 2.86
CA ASN A 76 -3.73 -30.79 2.56
C ASN A 76 -4.11 -31.29 1.17
N SER A 77 -4.92 -32.36 1.12
CA SER A 77 -5.35 -33.01 -0.11
C SER A 77 -6.52 -32.32 -0.80
N ASN A 78 -7.03 -31.22 -0.25
CA ASN A 78 -8.06 -30.44 -0.93
C ASN A 78 -7.47 -29.84 -2.21
N GLN A 79 -8.35 -29.56 -3.17
CA GLN A 79 -7.98 -29.02 -4.46
C GLN A 79 -8.66 -27.69 -4.73
N ILE A 80 -7.92 -26.79 -5.37
CA ILE A 80 -8.45 -25.58 -5.98
C ILE A 80 -8.22 -25.70 -7.48
N TYR A 81 -9.29 -25.71 -8.27
CA TYR A 81 -9.25 -25.90 -9.73
C TYR A 81 -8.45 -27.14 -10.20
N GLY A 82 -8.56 -28.25 -9.47
CA GLY A 82 -7.86 -29.50 -9.78
C GLY A 82 -6.39 -29.53 -9.35
N HIS A 83 -5.90 -28.44 -8.73
CA HIS A 83 -4.56 -28.38 -8.14
C HIS A 83 -4.65 -28.66 -6.64
N GLU A 84 -3.95 -29.69 -6.21
CA GLU A 84 -3.83 -30.02 -4.80
C GLU A 84 -3.08 -28.94 -4.02
N ILE A 85 -3.52 -28.67 -2.79
CA ILE A 85 -2.88 -27.68 -1.92
C ILE A 85 -1.51 -28.16 -1.44
N GLY A 86 -1.39 -29.47 -1.17
CA GLY A 86 -0.13 -30.14 -0.96
C GLY A 86 0.47 -29.93 0.43
N ALA A 87 1.79 -29.78 0.49
CA ALA A 87 2.53 -29.77 1.75
C ALA A 87 2.30 -28.47 2.54
N THR A 88 2.05 -28.61 3.85
CA THR A 88 1.72 -27.49 4.74
C THR A 88 2.43 -27.59 6.09
N THR A 89 2.59 -26.44 6.74
CA THR A 89 2.92 -26.35 8.17
C THR A 89 1.81 -25.56 8.85
N VAL A 90 1.31 -26.08 9.97
CA VAL A 90 0.06 -25.62 10.58
C VAL A 90 0.32 -25.16 12.01
N GLN A 91 -0.33 -24.07 12.40
CA GLN A 91 -0.53 -23.71 13.81
C GLN A 91 -2.02 -23.57 14.09
N GLU A 92 -2.45 -23.91 15.30
CA GLU A 92 -3.86 -23.84 15.69
C GLU A 92 -4.05 -23.17 17.06
N SER A 93 -5.18 -22.48 17.19
CA SER A 93 -5.72 -22.00 18.45
C SER A 93 -7.13 -22.56 18.66
N ALA A 94 -7.80 -22.13 19.72
CA ALA A 94 -9.20 -22.49 19.97
C ALA A 94 -10.13 -22.00 18.85
N THR A 95 -9.82 -20.88 18.20
CA THR A 95 -10.72 -20.22 17.23
C THR A 95 -10.18 -20.19 15.80
N LEU A 96 -8.88 -20.37 15.60
CA LEU A 96 -8.24 -20.25 14.29
C LEU A 96 -7.36 -21.47 13.99
N ARG A 97 -7.16 -21.68 12.70
CA ARG A 97 -6.06 -22.48 12.14
C ARG A 97 -5.34 -21.63 11.10
N LEU A 98 -4.02 -21.62 11.18
CA LEU A 98 -3.11 -20.97 10.25
C LEU A 98 -2.38 -22.06 9.45
N GLU A 99 -2.39 -21.96 8.13
CA GLU A 99 -1.60 -22.82 7.24
C GLU A 99 -0.56 -21.98 6.49
N VAL A 100 0.69 -22.44 6.47
CA VAL A 100 1.74 -21.99 5.54
C VAL A 100 1.84 -23.05 4.45
N ARG A 101 1.62 -22.67 3.18
CA ARG A 101 1.43 -23.62 2.07
C ARG A 101 2.61 -23.64 1.11
N ARG A 102 3.29 -24.79 0.97
CA ARG A 102 4.47 -24.94 0.10
C ARG A 102 4.17 -24.60 -1.35
N ASP A 103 3.10 -25.17 -1.89
CA ASP A 103 2.73 -25.06 -3.31
C ASP A 103 1.96 -23.76 -3.61
N TYR A 104 2.06 -22.79 -2.69
CA TYR A 104 1.71 -21.39 -2.85
C TYR A 104 2.87 -20.51 -2.36
N GLY A 105 4.12 -20.96 -2.55
CA GLY A 105 5.33 -20.22 -2.21
C GLY A 105 5.48 -19.85 -0.73
N GLY A 106 4.82 -20.58 0.17
CA GLY A 106 4.79 -20.29 1.59
C GLY A 106 3.73 -19.28 2.01
N SER A 107 2.86 -18.81 1.11
CA SER A 107 1.76 -17.91 1.48
C SER A 107 0.84 -18.54 2.55
N ILE A 108 0.12 -17.68 3.27
CA ILE A 108 -0.68 -18.10 4.42
C ILE A 108 -2.16 -18.28 4.08
N GLN A 109 -2.80 -19.29 4.64
CA GLN A 109 -4.25 -19.43 4.67
C GLN A 109 -4.73 -19.37 6.13
N ILE A 110 -5.87 -18.73 6.35
CA ILE A 110 -6.51 -18.60 7.66
C ILE A 110 -7.85 -19.33 7.59
N PHE A 111 -8.01 -20.33 8.43
CA PHE A 111 -9.29 -20.99 8.64
C PHE A 111 -9.89 -20.52 9.96
N ASP A 112 -11.07 -19.90 9.88
CA ASP A 112 -11.82 -19.48 11.05
C ASP A 112 -12.77 -20.60 11.51
N LYS A 113 -12.48 -21.19 12.67
CA LYS A 113 -13.26 -22.28 13.25
C LYS A 113 -14.65 -21.80 13.71
N THR A 114 -14.84 -20.50 13.91
CA THR A 114 -16.12 -19.94 14.36
C THR A 114 -17.13 -19.85 13.21
N THR A 115 -16.69 -19.35 12.04
CA THR A 115 -17.53 -19.29 10.83
C THR A 115 -17.44 -20.55 9.98
N ASN A 116 -16.50 -21.45 10.29
CA ASN A 116 -16.19 -22.66 9.51
C ASN A 116 -15.80 -22.34 8.06
N GLN A 117 -14.95 -21.33 7.87
CA GLN A 117 -14.56 -20.81 6.56
C GLN A 117 -13.05 -20.61 6.44
N TYR A 118 -12.50 -20.96 5.27
CA TYR A 118 -11.23 -20.41 4.82
C TYR A 118 -11.44 -18.95 4.42
N LEU A 119 -10.59 -18.05 4.90
CA LEU A 119 -10.81 -16.61 4.75
C LEU A 119 -10.12 -16.06 3.51
N ILE A 120 -8.92 -16.53 3.19
CA ILE A 120 -8.11 -16.01 2.09
C ILE A 120 -8.56 -16.64 0.77
N ASN A 121 -8.67 -15.82 -0.26
CA ASN A 121 -8.95 -16.22 -1.62
C ASN A 121 -7.67 -16.60 -2.34
N TYR A 122 -7.69 -17.77 -2.98
CA TYR A 122 -6.66 -18.45 -3.73
C TYR A 122 -7.23 -18.96 -5.07
N PHE A 123 -8.18 -18.22 -5.68
CA PHE A 123 -8.68 -18.55 -7.01
C PHE A 123 -7.55 -18.66 -8.04
N ASP A 124 -6.52 -17.82 -7.89
CA ASP A 124 -5.28 -17.83 -8.64
C ASP A 124 -4.10 -17.53 -7.68
N LYS A 125 -2.86 -17.48 -8.17
CA LYS A 125 -1.69 -17.16 -7.34
C LYS A 125 -1.53 -15.67 -7.03
N GLY A 126 -2.30 -14.80 -7.68
CA GLY A 126 -2.36 -13.35 -7.47
C GLY A 126 -3.24 -12.98 -6.29
N ARG A 127 -4.26 -13.81 -6.04
CA ARG A 127 -5.16 -13.69 -4.89
C ARG A 127 -4.55 -14.48 -3.73
N GLU A 128 -4.12 -13.74 -2.73
CA GLU A 128 -3.53 -14.27 -1.50
C GLU A 128 -3.54 -13.16 -0.43
N THR A 129 -2.66 -13.27 0.57
CA THR A 129 -2.28 -12.16 1.44
C THR A 129 -0.79 -12.04 1.49
N GLY A 130 -0.25 -10.82 1.52
CA GLY A 130 1.19 -10.67 1.58
C GLY A 130 1.63 -9.25 1.29
N LEU A 131 2.77 -9.15 0.61
CA LEU A 131 3.32 -7.91 0.08
C LEU A 131 3.49 -8.10 -1.43
N ALA A 132 2.72 -7.38 -2.25
CA ALA A 132 2.93 -7.35 -3.69
C ALA A 132 3.65 -6.05 -4.05
N SER A 133 4.75 -6.19 -4.79
CA SER A 133 5.66 -5.07 -5.05
C SER A 133 5.66 -4.71 -6.53
N TYR A 134 5.88 -3.45 -6.88
CA TYR A 134 5.86 -2.94 -8.24
C TYR A 134 7.09 -2.09 -8.53
N ALA A 135 7.67 -2.26 -9.72
CA ALA A 135 8.72 -1.40 -10.23
C ALA A 135 8.74 -1.37 -11.76
N GLY A 136 9.60 -0.49 -12.28
CA GLY A 136 9.87 -0.41 -13.70
C GLY A 136 10.86 -1.46 -14.24
N PRO A 137 11.05 -1.47 -15.56
CA PRO A 137 10.28 -0.68 -16.51
C PRO A 137 8.87 -1.26 -16.64
N ARG A 138 7.86 -0.41 -16.93
CA ARG A 138 6.49 -0.90 -17.17
C ARG A 138 6.41 -1.90 -18.34
N SER A 139 7.33 -1.78 -19.30
CA SER A 139 7.50 -2.71 -20.42
C SER A 139 8.08 -4.08 -20.03
N TYR A 140 8.50 -4.29 -18.77
CA TYR A 140 9.02 -5.58 -18.31
C TYR A 140 8.04 -6.75 -18.53
N ALA A 141 6.74 -6.45 -18.53
CA ALA A 141 5.66 -7.42 -18.71
C ALA A 141 5.00 -7.33 -20.10
N ASP A 142 5.61 -6.68 -21.09
CA ASP A 142 4.99 -6.48 -22.41
C ASP A 142 4.82 -7.77 -23.22
N ASP A 143 5.55 -8.82 -22.87
CA ASP A 143 5.39 -10.18 -23.39
C ASP A 143 4.29 -10.98 -22.65
N SER A 144 3.66 -10.40 -21.62
CA SER A 144 2.48 -11.00 -20.99
C SER A 144 1.24 -10.86 -21.86
N PRO A 145 0.48 -11.94 -22.12
CA PRO A 145 -0.77 -11.88 -22.87
C PRO A 145 -1.89 -11.16 -22.13
N ARG A 146 -1.84 -11.10 -20.79
CA ARG A 146 -2.91 -10.54 -19.93
C ARG A 146 -2.51 -9.28 -19.19
N TRP A 147 -1.24 -9.17 -18.82
CA TRP A 147 -0.76 -8.17 -17.86
C TRP A 147 0.25 -7.19 -18.49
N LYS A 148 0.12 -6.94 -19.79
CA LYS A 148 0.94 -5.97 -20.52
C LYS A 148 0.91 -4.61 -19.83
N GLY A 149 2.09 -4.01 -19.63
CA GLY A 149 2.24 -2.71 -18.98
C GLY A 149 2.22 -2.71 -17.45
N ILE A 150 1.98 -3.84 -16.77
CA ILE A 150 2.00 -3.86 -15.30
C ILE A 150 3.42 -3.64 -14.73
N GLY A 151 4.46 -4.01 -15.49
CA GLY A 151 5.86 -3.86 -15.11
C GLY A 151 6.43 -5.01 -14.29
N TYR A 152 7.44 -4.72 -13.48
CA TYR A 152 8.11 -5.67 -12.61
C TYR A 152 7.27 -5.90 -11.35
N ASN A 153 6.72 -7.11 -11.20
CA ASN A 153 5.83 -7.44 -10.08
C ASN A 153 6.17 -8.82 -9.47
N PRO A 154 7.07 -8.89 -8.48
CA PRO A 154 7.38 -10.12 -7.76
C PRO A 154 6.25 -10.50 -6.81
N LEU A 155 5.90 -11.79 -6.81
CA LEU A 155 4.87 -12.32 -5.94
C LEU A 155 5.30 -13.62 -5.26
N ILE A 156 4.98 -13.74 -3.97
CA ILE A 156 5.35 -14.90 -3.17
C ILE A 156 4.53 -16.13 -3.56
N ALA A 157 3.24 -16.01 -3.84
CA ALA A 157 2.40 -17.17 -4.10
C ALA A 157 2.68 -17.86 -5.45
N GLY A 158 3.09 -17.09 -6.47
CA GLY A 158 3.40 -17.63 -7.79
C GLY A 158 3.14 -16.65 -8.93
N ASP A 159 2.91 -17.20 -10.11
CA ASP A 159 2.65 -16.43 -11.32
C ASP A 159 1.23 -16.64 -11.89
N ASP A 160 0.88 -15.84 -12.90
CA ASP A 160 -0.42 -15.87 -13.57
C ASP A 160 -0.69 -17.18 -14.34
N GLY A 161 0.35 -17.99 -14.57
CA GLY A 161 0.27 -19.33 -15.15
C GLY A 161 -0.05 -20.42 -14.12
N GLY A 162 -0.18 -20.07 -12.84
CA GLY A 162 -0.43 -21.02 -11.75
C GLY A 162 0.83 -21.69 -11.23
N ASN A 163 2.03 -21.29 -11.67
CA ASN A 163 3.27 -21.84 -11.17
C ASN A 163 3.55 -21.31 -9.77
N PRO A 164 3.82 -22.15 -8.77
CA PRO A 164 4.16 -21.68 -7.43
C PRO A 164 5.59 -21.15 -7.39
N SER A 165 5.80 -20.08 -6.63
CA SER A 165 7.17 -19.62 -6.35
C SER A 165 7.93 -20.65 -5.52
N PRO A 166 9.21 -20.94 -5.83
CA PRO A 166 9.98 -21.94 -5.11
C PRO A 166 10.30 -21.50 -3.68
N VAL A 167 9.84 -22.30 -2.72
CA VAL A 167 10.29 -22.20 -1.31
C VAL A 167 11.68 -22.82 -1.21
N LEU A 168 12.69 -21.96 -1.03
CA LEU A 168 14.09 -22.34 -0.92
C LEU A 168 14.45 -22.87 0.48
N PHE A 169 13.74 -22.40 1.51
CA PHE A 169 13.95 -22.85 2.88
C PHE A 169 12.64 -22.80 3.66
N HIS A 170 12.41 -23.80 4.50
CA HIS A 170 11.31 -23.86 5.46
C HIS A 170 11.86 -24.35 6.81
N GLY A 171 11.43 -23.74 7.91
CA GLY A 171 11.84 -24.16 9.24
C GLY A 171 10.98 -23.57 10.35
N LEU A 172 11.28 -23.97 11.59
CA LEU A 172 10.62 -23.46 12.79
C LEU A 172 11.66 -22.79 13.68
N VAL A 173 11.35 -21.62 14.21
CA VAL A 173 12.25 -20.88 15.10
C VAL A 173 11.45 -20.01 16.07
N ASN A 174 11.69 -20.17 17.37
CA ASN A 174 11.08 -19.33 18.43
C ASN A 174 9.54 -19.24 18.33
N GLY A 175 8.87 -20.33 17.95
CA GLY A 175 7.41 -20.38 17.77
C GLY A 175 6.89 -19.81 16.44
N TYR A 176 7.76 -19.33 15.54
CA TYR A 176 7.40 -18.91 14.19
C TYR A 176 7.62 -20.03 13.18
N ILE A 177 6.74 -20.10 12.18
CA ILE A 177 6.99 -20.78 10.92
C ILE A 177 7.78 -19.82 10.04
N TYR A 178 8.96 -20.25 9.60
CA TYR A 178 9.83 -19.47 8.71
C TYR A 178 9.81 -20.06 7.29
N THR A 179 9.69 -19.20 6.29
CA THR A 179 9.92 -19.57 4.88
C THR A 179 10.80 -18.54 4.18
N LYS A 180 11.67 -19.00 3.29
CA LYS A 180 12.37 -18.19 2.30
C LYS A 180 11.95 -18.62 0.90
N THR A 181 11.42 -17.69 0.13
CA THR A 181 10.88 -17.93 -1.21
C THR A 181 11.55 -17.02 -2.21
N GLN A 182 11.90 -17.53 -3.38
CA GLN A 182 12.29 -16.69 -4.51
C GLN A 182 11.04 -16.40 -5.33
N CYS A 183 10.69 -15.12 -5.47
CA CYS A 183 9.45 -14.73 -6.13
C CYS A 183 9.51 -14.99 -7.63
N LEU A 184 8.36 -15.38 -8.19
CA LEU A 184 8.11 -15.33 -9.61
C LEU A 184 7.58 -13.96 -10.01
N SER A 185 7.72 -13.63 -11.28
CA SER A 185 7.05 -12.48 -11.86
C SER A 185 5.58 -12.81 -12.11
N TRP A 186 4.67 -12.13 -11.40
CA TRP A 186 3.23 -12.33 -11.50
C TRP A 186 2.73 -12.31 -12.94
N ALA A 187 3.15 -11.29 -13.71
CA ALA A 187 2.64 -11.05 -15.05
C ALA A 187 2.89 -12.20 -16.05
N HIS A 188 3.86 -13.07 -15.78
CA HIS A 188 4.28 -14.11 -16.70
C HIS A 188 3.63 -15.45 -16.38
N GLN A 189 3.64 -16.38 -17.33
CA GLN A 189 3.03 -17.71 -17.17
C GLN A 189 4.06 -18.86 -17.29
N ASN A 190 5.35 -18.51 -17.34
CA ASN A 190 6.45 -19.43 -17.63
C ASN A 190 7.41 -19.61 -16.44
N ALA A 191 6.94 -19.39 -15.21
CA ALA A 191 7.75 -19.47 -13.99
C ALA A 191 9.01 -18.60 -14.04
N ARG A 192 8.87 -17.35 -14.51
CA ARG A 192 9.98 -16.39 -14.59
C ARG A 192 10.45 -15.98 -13.20
N LEU A 193 11.58 -16.54 -12.77
CA LEU A 193 12.23 -16.19 -11.49
C LEU A 193 12.75 -14.77 -11.50
N LEU A 194 12.51 -14.08 -10.39
CA LEU A 194 13.03 -12.76 -10.13
C LEU A 194 14.14 -12.82 -9.08
N PRO A 195 15.14 -11.92 -9.11
CA PRO A 195 16.13 -11.80 -8.05
C PRO A 195 15.52 -11.03 -6.85
N PHE A 196 14.38 -11.51 -6.37
CA PHE A 196 13.58 -10.95 -5.30
C PHE A 196 13.21 -12.08 -4.34
N PHE A 197 13.71 -11.99 -3.11
CA PHE A 197 13.53 -13.01 -2.10
C PHE A 197 12.59 -12.50 -1.01
N TYR A 198 11.58 -13.29 -0.72
CA TYR A 198 10.60 -13.03 0.33
C TYR A 198 10.86 -14.01 1.47
N GLU A 199 11.31 -13.47 2.59
CA GLU A 199 11.43 -14.22 3.83
C GLU A 199 10.33 -13.78 4.80
N GLN A 200 9.66 -14.74 5.42
CA GLN A 200 8.64 -14.44 6.43
C GLN A 200 8.75 -15.34 7.65
N TRP A 201 8.31 -14.76 8.76
CA TRP A 201 8.10 -15.42 10.04
C TRP A 201 6.64 -15.22 10.41
N VAL A 202 5.89 -16.31 10.46
CA VAL A 202 4.44 -16.29 10.75
C VAL A 202 4.18 -17.03 12.06
N ARG A 203 3.36 -16.44 12.93
CA ARG A 203 2.94 -17.07 14.18
C ARG A 203 1.49 -16.77 14.50
N LEU A 204 0.75 -17.80 14.92
CA LEU A 204 -0.58 -17.71 15.47
C LEU A 204 -0.53 -17.58 17.00
N ASP A 205 -1.34 -16.68 17.53
CA ASP A 205 -1.48 -16.39 18.96
C ASP A 205 -2.95 -16.10 19.29
N ASP A 206 -3.65 -17.13 19.74
CA ASP A 206 -5.11 -17.10 19.93
C ASP A 206 -5.85 -16.62 18.68
N ASN A 207 -6.33 -15.37 18.67
CA ASN A 207 -7.09 -14.76 17.59
C ASN A 207 -6.25 -13.81 16.70
N LYS A 208 -4.92 -13.79 16.89
CA LYS A 208 -3.98 -12.89 16.21
C LYS A 208 -2.95 -13.68 15.44
N ILE A 209 -2.63 -13.23 14.23
CA ILE A 209 -1.54 -13.78 13.43
C ILE A 209 -0.52 -12.67 13.22
N TYR A 210 0.71 -12.90 13.65
CA TYR A 210 1.81 -11.97 13.47
C TYR A 210 2.64 -12.40 12.26
N VAL A 211 2.91 -11.44 11.38
CA VAL A 211 3.78 -11.65 10.23
C VAL A 211 4.92 -10.65 10.27
N LYS A 212 6.15 -11.16 10.24
CA LYS A 212 7.37 -10.38 10.03
C LYS A 212 7.94 -10.76 8.68
N VAL A 213 8.42 -9.79 7.93
CA VAL A 213 8.89 -9.98 6.56
C VAL A 213 10.24 -9.32 6.37
N ARG A 214 11.11 -10.01 5.65
CA ARG A 214 12.33 -9.46 5.06
C ARG A 214 12.27 -9.67 3.55
N LEU A 215 12.22 -8.57 2.80
CA LEU A 215 12.30 -8.59 1.34
C LEU A 215 13.73 -8.25 0.93
N THR A 216 14.37 -9.07 0.11
CA THR A 216 15.72 -8.79 -0.42
C THR A 216 15.67 -8.75 -1.94
N HIS A 217 16.12 -7.64 -2.52
CA HIS A 217 16.14 -7.42 -3.97
C HIS A 217 17.57 -7.22 -4.46
N GLN A 218 17.92 -7.89 -5.57
CA GLN A 218 19.29 -7.93 -6.12
C GLN A 218 19.27 -7.95 -7.66
N ARG A 219 18.82 -6.88 -8.30
CA ARG A 219 18.78 -6.78 -9.77
C ARG A 219 20.13 -6.50 -10.38
N ALA A 220 20.35 -7.03 -11.59
CA ALA A 220 21.58 -6.85 -12.34
C ALA A 220 21.67 -5.50 -13.08
N ASP A 221 20.55 -4.95 -13.56
CA ASP A 221 20.53 -3.73 -14.39
C ASP A 221 20.95 -2.44 -13.66
N LYS A 222 21.01 -2.48 -12.31
CA LYS A 222 21.30 -1.37 -11.39
C LYS A 222 20.54 -0.08 -11.71
N THR A 223 19.43 -0.14 -12.45
CA THR A 223 18.76 1.04 -12.97
C THR A 223 17.80 1.59 -11.91
N PHE A 224 17.80 2.91 -11.74
CA PHE A 224 16.81 3.59 -10.90
C PHE A 224 15.48 3.63 -11.66
N TYR A 225 14.41 3.14 -11.04
CA TYR A 225 13.07 3.26 -11.59
C TYR A 225 12.25 4.18 -10.69
N SER A 226 11.23 4.79 -11.28
CA SER A 226 10.30 5.64 -10.57
C SER A 226 9.69 4.92 -9.38
N PHE A 227 9.31 5.71 -8.38
CA PHE A 227 8.53 5.24 -7.25
C PHE A 227 7.18 4.74 -7.74
N GLU A 228 6.76 3.60 -7.21
CA GLU A 228 5.48 2.99 -7.55
C GLU A 228 4.68 2.77 -6.27
N GLU A 229 3.35 2.77 -6.41
CA GLU A 229 2.47 2.35 -5.34
C GLU A 229 2.62 0.84 -5.12
N GLN A 230 3.00 0.45 -3.90
CA GLN A 230 3.15 -0.93 -3.46
C GLN A 230 1.87 -1.42 -2.77
N GLU A 231 1.64 -2.72 -2.75
CA GLU A 231 0.54 -3.36 -2.03
C GLU A 231 1.04 -3.99 -0.72
N TRP A 232 1.39 -3.14 0.26
CA TRP A 232 2.09 -3.55 1.47
C TRP A 232 1.35 -3.17 2.77
N PRO A 233 0.88 -4.14 3.56
CA PRO A 233 0.40 -5.47 3.15
C PRO A 233 -0.95 -5.42 2.44
N PHE A 234 -1.38 -6.54 1.86
CA PHE A 234 -2.72 -6.70 1.33
C PHE A 234 -3.35 -8.03 1.76
N MET A 235 -4.67 -8.12 1.64
CA MET A 235 -5.43 -9.35 1.78
C MET A 235 -6.57 -9.43 0.75
N MET A 236 -6.74 -10.62 0.18
CA MET A 236 -7.89 -10.98 -0.65
C MET A 236 -8.78 -11.94 0.14
N ILE A 237 -9.96 -11.49 0.55
CA ILE A 237 -10.90 -12.25 1.38
C ILE A 237 -12.02 -12.84 0.51
N ASN A 238 -12.39 -14.10 0.78
CA ASN A 238 -13.42 -14.83 0.02
C ASN A 238 -14.80 -14.18 0.11
N GLY A 239 -15.44 -13.89 -1.02
CA GLY A 239 -16.79 -13.33 -1.10
C GLY A 239 -16.85 -11.80 -1.06
N ALA A 240 -18.01 -11.25 -1.43
CA ALA A 240 -18.28 -9.82 -1.42
C ALA A 240 -18.71 -9.40 -0.02
N ARG A 241 -17.87 -8.60 0.66
CA ARG A 241 -17.99 -8.28 2.07
C ARG A 241 -17.80 -6.79 2.29
N SER A 242 -18.37 -6.29 3.38
CA SER A 242 -18.15 -4.91 3.80
C SER A 242 -16.77 -4.73 4.41
N VAL A 243 -16.16 -3.60 4.10
CA VAL A 243 -14.87 -3.14 4.62
C VAL A 243 -15.12 -2.05 5.64
N ARG A 244 -14.46 -2.15 6.79
CA ARG A 244 -14.45 -1.18 7.88
C ARG A 244 -13.10 -0.51 8.01
N PHE A 245 -13.12 0.78 8.32
CA PHE A 245 -11.93 1.59 8.54
C PHE A 245 -12.26 2.86 9.32
N TYR A 246 -11.22 3.53 9.84
CA TYR A 246 -11.38 4.81 10.53
C TYR A 246 -10.57 5.93 9.87
N ASN A 247 -11.27 6.89 9.28
CA ASN A 247 -10.73 8.14 8.71
C ASN A 247 -11.44 9.37 9.30
N GLY A 248 -11.79 9.32 10.58
CA GLY A 248 -12.44 10.44 11.31
C GLY A 248 -11.42 11.37 12.00
N SER A 249 -11.88 12.51 12.52
CA SER A 249 -11.02 13.53 13.15
C SER A 249 -10.54 13.20 14.58
N ALA A 250 -11.12 12.17 15.21
CA ALA A 250 -10.77 11.74 16.56
C ALA A 250 -10.13 10.34 16.59
N PRO A 251 -8.99 10.10 15.92
CA PRO A 251 -8.39 8.77 15.90
C PRO A 251 -8.00 8.31 17.30
N PHE A 252 -8.08 7.00 17.50
CA PHE A 252 -7.74 6.33 18.76
C PHE A 252 -8.65 6.66 19.95
N THR A 253 -9.92 6.98 19.68
CA THR A 253 -10.92 7.32 20.72
C THR A 253 -12.13 6.37 20.72
N ASN A 254 -12.12 5.32 19.90
CA ASN A 254 -13.28 4.47 19.63
C ASN A 254 -14.48 5.20 18.98
N ALA A 255 -14.25 6.36 18.35
CA ALA A 255 -15.28 7.01 17.54
C ALA A 255 -15.78 6.08 16.41
N PRO A 256 -17.04 6.20 15.96
CA PRO A 256 -17.61 5.30 14.96
C PRO A 256 -16.78 5.18 13.68
N THR A 257 -16.67 3.94 13.17
CA THR A 257 -15.96 3.63 11.92
C THR A 257 -16.84 3.86 10.70
N ASN A 258 -16.19 4.04 9.56
CA ASN A 258 -16.85 3.99 8.27
C ASN A 258 -16.98 2.55 7.80
N VAL A 259 -18.06 2.26 7.09
CA VAL A 259 -18.36 0.94 6.51
C VAL A 259 -18.73 1.14 5.05
N SER A 260 -18.13 0.34 4.16
CA SER A 260 -18.44 0.34 2.73
C SER A 260 -18.55 -1.09 2.22
N ASN A 261 -19.56 -1.36 1.40
CA ASN A 261 -19.70 -2.65 0.69
C ASN A 261 -18.99 -2.64 -0.68
N GLY A 262 -18.29 -1.56 -1.02
CA GLY A 262 -17.58 -1.42 -2.30
C GLY A 262 -18.48 -1.30 -3.53
N ILE A 263 -19.80 -1.12 -3.35
CA ILE A 263 -20.76 -0.90 -4.44
C ILE A 263 -21.01 0.60 -4.57
N GLU A 264 -20.88 1.11 -5.79
CA GLU A 264 -21.21 2.50 -6.11
C GLU A 264 -22.68 2.63 -6.50
N GLN A 265 -23.15 1.77 -7.42
CA GLN A 265 -24.54 1.76 -7.89
C GLN A 265 -25.02 0.33 -8.14
N ALA A 266 -26.31 0.09 -7.89
CA ALA A 266 -26.99 -1.16 -8.25
C ALA A 266 -28.37 -0.84 -8.85
N GLN A 267 -28.55 -1.10 -10.14
CA GLN A 267 -29.83 -0.87 -10.83
C GLN A 267 -30.08 -1.97 -11.88
N GLY A 268 -31.28 -2.57 -11.86
CA GLY A 268 -31.69 -3.53 -12.90
C GLY A 268 -30.82 -4.79 -13.02
N GLY A 269 -30.11 -5.17 -11.95
CA GLY A 269 -29.16 -6.30 -11.96
C GLY A 269 -27.74 -5.95 -12.38
N SER A 270 -27.48 -4.73 -12.86
CA SER A 270 -26.13 -4.22 -13.09
C SER A 270 -25.55 -3.64 -11.80
N ILE A 271 -24.31 -4.03 -11.50
CA ILE A 271 -23.56 -3.54 -10.34
C ILE A 271 -22.35 -2.75 -10.85
N ILE A 272 -22.24 -1.50 -10.41
CA ILE A 272 -21.05 -0.68 -10.58
C ILE A 272 -20.32 -0.69 -9.25
N THR A 273 -19.09 -1.19 -9.22
CA THR A 273 -18.24 -1.18 -8.03
C THR A 273 -17.55 0.16 -7.89
N GLN A 274 -17.18 0.51 -6.66
CA GLN A 274 -16.27 1.62 -6.41
C GLN A 274 -14.91 1.37 -7.09
N GLN A 275 -14.19 2.44 -7.40
CA GLN A 275 -12.86 2.37 -7.99
C GLN A 275 -11.85 1.90 -6.96
N SER A 276 -10.71 1.37 -7.41
CA SER A 276 -9.57 1.02 -6.54
C SER A 276 -8.73 2.23 -6.11
N THR A 277 -9.33 3.44 -6.07
CA THR A 277 -8.66 4.68 -5.69
C THR A 277 -8.18 4.66 -4.24
N SER A 278 -6.88 4.83 -4.04
CA SER A 278 -6.24 4.97 -2.74
C SER A 278 -6.76 6.18 -1.98
N PHE A 279 -6.92 6.02 -0.67
CA PHE A 279 -7.36 7.06 0.26
C PHE A 279 -6.62 6.90 1.59
N TYR A 280 -6.90 7.83 2.51
CA TYR A 280 -6.16 7.93 3.76
C TYR A 280 -7.04 7.53 4.95
N VAL A 281 -6.43 6.85 5.92
CA VAL A 281 -7.04 6.49 7.20
C VAL A 281 -6.27 7.15 8.34
N THR A 282 -6.93 7.32 9.48
CA THR A 282 -6.35 7.96 10.68
C THR A 282 -6.00 6.96 11.77
N GLU A 283 -6.43 5.70 11.60
CA GLU A 283 -5.96 4.56 12.37
C GLU A 283 -5.43 3.53 11.35
N PRO A 284 -4.25 2.93 11.59
CA PRO A 284 -3.54 2.16 10.56
C PRO A 284 -4.05 0.71 10.46
N TRP A 285 -5.35 0.57 10.17
CA TRP A 285 -6.00 -0.72 9.97
C TRP A 285 -7.21 -0.63 9.03
N GLN A 286 -7.52 -1.76 8.39
CA GLN A 286 -8.79 -2.02 7.71
C GLN A 286 -9.31 -3.40 8.14
N ALA A 287 -10.62 -3.62 8.14
CA ALA A 287 -11.18 -4.93 8.45
C ALA A 287 -12.28 -5.33 7.48
N VAL A 288 -12.41 -6.62 7.21
CA VAL A 288 -13.44 -7.18 6.32
C VAL A 288 -14.40 -8.04 7.13
N GLU A 289 -15.71 -7.85 6.94
CA GLU A 289 -16.76 -8.57 7.68
C GLU A 289 -16.84 -10.05 7.28
N ILE A 290 -16.43 -10.95 8.18
CA ILE A 290 -16.44 -12.39 7.91
C ILE A 290 -17.69 -13.13 8.41
N GLY A 291 -18.45 -12.50 9.31
CA GLY A 291 -19.72 -13.01 9.85
C GLY A 291 -20.36 -12.00 10.80
N THR A 292 -21.44 -12.40 11.48
CA THR A 292 -22.12 -11.53 12.46
C THR A 292 -21.16 -11.13 13.58
N ASN A 293 -20.89 -9.83 13.73
CA ASN A 293 -19.93 -9.27 14.70
C ASN A 293 -18.52 -9.89 14.65
N ARG A 294 -18.11 -10.38 13.48
CA ARG A 294 -16.81 -11.01 13.30
C ARG A 294 -16.15 -10.51 12.02
N LEU A 295 -14.91 -10.05 12.15
CA LEU A 295 -14.12 -9.46 11.09
C LEU A 295 -12.73 -10.08 11.04
N VAL A 296 -12.06 -9.93 9.90
CA VAL A 296 -10.60 -10.06 9.79
C VAL A 296 -10.02 -8.66 9.64
N GLY A 297 -9.33 -8.18 10.68
CA GLY A 297 -8.62 -6.92 10.67
C GLY A 297 -7.18 -7.10 10.20
N LEU A 298 -6.71 -6.22 9.31
CA LEU A 298 -5.33 -6.10 8.88
C LEU A 298 -4.74 -4.81 9.46
N TYR A 299 -3.65 -4.94 10.21
CA TYR A 299 -2.91 -3.83 10.81
C TYR A 299 -1.45 -3.85 10.35
N SER A 300 -0.88 -2.68 10.07
CA SER A 300 0.56 -2.46 9.93
C SER A 300 0.90 -1.06 10.44
N PRO A 301 2.07 -0.81 11.06
CA PRO A 301 2.46 0.52 11.53
C PRO A 301 2.41 1.62 10.44
N GLU A 302 2.54 1.25 9.17
CA GLU A 302 2.65 2.16 8.02
C GLU A 302 1.32 2.30 7.24
N PHE A 303 0.24 1.68 7.73
CA PHE A 303 -1.01 1.46 7.00
C PHE A 303 -1.95 2.66 6.94
N TYR A 304 -1.44 3.86 6.66
CA TYR A 304 -2.22 5.10 6.65
C TYR A 304 -2.75 5.49 5.26
N ARG A 305 -2.19 4.93 4.20
CA ARG A 305 -2.70 5.04 2.83
C ARG A 305 -3.14 3.66 2.38
N VAL A 306 -4.40 3.54 1.97
CA VAL A 306 -5.05 2.25 1.76
C VAL A 306 -5.98 2.30 0.57
N ASN A 307 -6.41 1.15 0.07
CA ASN A 307 -7.59 1.06 -0.75
C ASN A 307 -8.38 -0.21 -0.41
N TYR A 308 -9.53 -0.39 -1.08
CA TYR A 308 -10.26 -1.64 -1.09
C TYR A 308 -11.09 -1.74 -2.37
N ASN A 309 -11.44 -2.96 -2.76
CA ASN A 309 -12.36 -3.23 -3.85
C ASN A 309 -13.08 -4.56 -3.62
N VAL A 310 -14.24 -4.70 -4.25
CA VAL A 310 -14.98 -5.96 -4.34
C VAL A 310 -15.03 -6.37 -5.81
N ALA A 311 -14.88 -7.66 -6.09
CA ALA A 311 -14.81 -8.17 -7.46
C ALA A 311 -15.69 -9.40 -7.64
N ALA A 312 -16.13 -9.61 -8.90
CA ALA A 312 -16.94 -10.75 -9.34
C ALA A 312 -18.17 -11.03 -8.45
N ILE A 313 -18.85 -9.97 -7.99
CA ILE A 313 -20.05 -10.05 -7.13
C ILE A 313 -21.13 -11.01 -7.68
N PRO A 314 -21.43 -11.04 -8.99
CA PRO A 314 -22.47 -11.92 -9.52
C PRO A 314 -22.24 -13.43 -9.31
N ALA A 315 -20.98 -13.87 -9.09
CA ALA A 315 -20.71 -15.28 -8.82
C ALA A 315 -21.22 -15.73 -7.44
N GLY A 316 -21.29 -14.81 -6.46
CA GLY A 316 -21.90 -15.04 -5.15
C GLY A 316 -21.24 -16.13 -4.31
N ASP A 317 -19.99 -16.50 -4.60
CA ASP A 317 -19.27 -17.55 -3.90
C ASP A 317 -18.44 -16.99 -2.72
N ASN A 318 -18.06 -17.85 -1.78
CA ASN A 318 -17.38 -17.46 -0.54
C ASN A 318 -16.38 -18.51 -0.02
N TRP A 319 -15.80 -19.30 -0.91
CA TRP A 319 -14.80 -20.33 -0.61
C TRP A 319 -13.43 -19.93 -1.16
N GLU A 320 -12.37 -20.60 -0.73
CA GLU A 320 -10.98 -20.20 -1.02
C GLU A 320 -10.58 -20.25 -2.49
N GLY A 321 -11.30 -20.97 -3.36
CA GLY A 321 -11.10 -20.88 -4.80
C GLY A 321 -12.20 -20.10 -5.52
N GLY A 322 -13.02 -19.33 -4.82
CA GLY A 322 -14.16 -18.62 -5.39
C GLY A 322 -13.77 -17.43 -6.26
N ASN A 323 -14.61 -17.10 -7.24
CA ASN A 323 -14.44 -15.93 -8.10
C ASN A 323 -14.63 -14.63 -7.32
N THR A 324 -15.63 -14.58 -6.44
CA THR A 324 -16.00 -13.39 -5.68
C THR A 324 -14.99 -13.14 -4.57
N MET A 325 -14.50 -11.91 -4.47
CA MET A 325 -13.55 -11.52 -3.42
C MET A 325 -13.73 -10.07 -2.97
N THR A 326 -13.19 -9.79 -1.78
CA THR A 326 -12.99 -8.46 -1.23
C THR A 326 -11.51 -8.24 -0.96
N TYR A 327 -10.93 -7.27 -1.64
CA TYR A 327 -9.56 -6.84 -1.46
C TYR A 327 -9.50 -5.67 -0.46
N ALA A 328 -8.52 -5.70 0.43
CA ALA A 328 -8.10 -4.55 1.23
C ALA A 328 -6.57 -4.53 1.34
N GLY A 329 -5.96 -3.36 1.21
CA GLY A 329 -4.51 -3.29 1.19
C GLY A 329 -3.94 -1.89 1.39
N GLY A 330 -2.72 -1.87 1.92
CA GLY A 330 -1.89 -0.69 2.12
C GLY A 330 -1.26 -0.29 0.81
N ARG A 331 -1.15 1.02 0.60
CA ARG A 331 -0.77 1.67 -0.65
C ARG A 331 0.39 2.62 -0.40
N VAL A 332 1.48 2.11 0.14
CA VAL A 332 2.71 2.89 0.36
C VAL A 332 3.39 3.17 -0.98
N PHE A 333 4.13 4.27 -1.08
CA PHE A 333 4.97 4.55 -2.24
C PHE A 333 6.42 4.26 -1.86
N ASP A 334 7.08 3.42 -2.65
CA ASP A 334 8.46 2.98 -2.40
C ASP A 334 9.11 2.66 -3.76
N PRO A 335 10.41 2.95 -3.97
CA PRO A 335 11.12 2.49 -5.15
C PRO A 335 11.68 1.09 -4.87
N LEU A 336 11.51 0.13 -5.79
CA LEU A 336 12.25 -1.12 -5.68
C LEU A 336 13.68 -0.94 -6.23
N ASP A 337 14.50 -0.26 -5.43
CA ASP A 337 15.93 -0.09 -5.66
C ASP A 337 16.57 -1.45 -5.99
N SER A 338 17.57 -1.43 -6.87
CA SER A 338 18.17 -2.67 -7.40
C SER A 338 18.80 -3.54 -6.32
N ASP A 339 19.25 -2.95 -5.22
CA ASP A 339 19.96 -3.62 -4.13
C ASP A 339 19.48 -3.09 -2.79
N ASN A 340 18.38 -3.65 -2.28
CA ASN A 340 17.83 -3.22 -1.00
C ASN A 340 17.28 -4.40 -0.20
N THR A 341 17.14 -4.19 1.10
CA THR A 341 16.47 -5.09 2.02
C THR A 341 15.46 -4.32 2.85
N TRP A 342 14.18 -4.65 2.68
CA TRP A 342 13.10 -4.05 3.45
C TRP A 342 12.67 -4.99 4.57
N TYR A 343 12.40 -4.40 5.73
CA TYR A 343 11.81 -5.08 6.87
C TYR A 343 10.39 -4.56 7.07
N LYS A 344 9.41 -5.47 7.10
CA LYS A 344 8.00 -5.12 7.24
C LYS A 344 7.37 -6.00 8.30
N GLU A 345 6.34 -5.46 8.95
CA GLU A 345 5.55 -6.19 9.93
C GLU A 345 4.09 -5.83 9.80
N TYR A 346 3.25 -6.84 10.02
CA TYR A 346 1.81 -6.66 10.04
C TYR A 346 1.16 -7.77 10.87
N ALA A 347 -0.11 -7.57 11.21
CA ALA A 347 -0.88 -8.56 11.94
C ALA A 347 -2.29 -8.69 11.36
N PHE A 348 -2.80 -9.91 11.41
CA PHE A 348 -4.23 -10.17 11.30
C PHE A 348 -4.84 -10.32 12.69
N VAL A 349 -5.98 -9.70 12.93
CA VAL A 349 -6.76 -9.88 14.17
C VAL A 349 -8.17 -10.28 13.80
N ILE A 350 -8.56 -11.50 14.19
CA ILE A 350 -9.87 -12.06 13.85
C ILE A 350 -10.78 -11.95 15.08
N GLY A 351 -11.89 -11.23 14.96
CA GLY A 351 -12.77 -10.99 16.09
C GLY A 351 -13.74 -9.84 15.85
N SER A 352 -14.23 -9.25 16.93
CA SER A 352 -15.05 -8.02 16.88
C SER A 352 -14.19 -6.79 16.55
N GLU A 353 -14.84 -5.72 16.08
CA GLU A 353 -14.18 -4.43 15.86
C GLU A 353 -13.49 -3.91 17.12
N SER A 354 -14.09 -4.12 18.30
CA SER A 354 -13.50 -3.73 19.58
C SER A 354 -12.16 -4.44 19.83
N GLN A 355 -12.08 -5.75 19.54
CA GLN A 355 -10.83 -6.52 19.73
C GLN A 355 -9.74 -6.09 18.74
N ILE A 356 -10.13 -5.75 17.51
CA ILE A 356 -9.20 -5.21 16.51
C ILE A 356 -8.64 -3.87 17.00
N ARG A 357 -9.51 -2.94 17.41
CA ARG A 357 -9.08 -1.60 17.86
C ARG A 357 -8.29 -1.67 19.16
N GLU A 358 -8.65 -2.54 20.10
CA GLU A 358 -7.87 -2.78 21.32
C GLU A 358 -6.43 -3.19 20.98
N TYR A 359 -6.25 -4.12 20.04
CA TYR A 359 -4.92 -4.50 19.58
C TYR A 359 -4.17 -3.34 18.93
N VAL A 360 -4.81 -2.61 18.00
CA VAL A 360 -4.19 -1.48 17.28
C VAL A 360 -3.79 -0.36 18.25
N TYR A 361 -4.64 -0.05 19.23
CA TYR A 361 -4.43 1.08 20.16
C TYR A 361 -3.33 0.80 21.17
N ALA A 362 -3.00 -0.47 21.39
CA ALA A 362 -1.87 -0.89 22.20
C ALA A 362 -0.51 -0.81 21.47
N GLN A 363 -0.50 -0.58 20.15
CA GLN A 363 0.74 -0.52 19.38
C GLN A 363 1.46 0.83 19.53
N PRO A 364 2.81 0.87 19.45
CA PRO A 364 3.56 2.11 19.37
C PRO A 364 3.11 2.97 18.19
N ARG A 365 3.07 4.29 18.37
CA ARG A 365 2.68 5.25 17.35
C ARG A 365 3.49 6.54 17.44
N ALA A 366 3.84 7.10 16.30
CA ALA A 366 4.46 8.41 16.23
C ALA A 366 3.37 9.49 16.31
N SER A 367 3.39 10.33 17.36
CA SER A 367 2.49 11.48 17.46
C SER A 367 2.93 12.66 16.59
N LYS A 368 4.18 12.64 16.11
CA LYS A 368 4.80 13.70 15.31
C LYS A 368 5.43 13.14 14.02
N PRO A 369 5.49 13.95 12.94
CA PRO A 369 6.10 13.57 11.67
C PRO A 369 7.63 13.76 11.70
N ASP A 370 8.32 13.16 12.66
CA ASP A 370 9.78 13.33 12.82
C ASP A 370 10.54 12.27 12.02
N PHE A 371 11.19 12.68 10.93
CA PHE A 371 11.93 11.82 10.00
C PHE A 371 13.39 12.24 9.89
N TRP A 372 14.29 11.28 10.12
CA TRP A 372 15.73 11.46 9.98
C TRP A 372 16.23 10.76 8.72
N PHE A 373 16.86 11.49 7.82
CA PHE A 373 17.42 10.93 6.60
C PHE A 373 18.88 10.60 6.82
N ASN A 374 19.17 9.33 7.09
CA ASN A 374 20.52 8.88 7.40
C ASN A 374 20.73 7.40 7.10
N LYS A 375 21.94 6.88 7.29
CA LYS A 375 22.26 5.47 7.01
C LYS A 375 21.36 4.47 7.74
N ALA A 376 20.87 4.82 8.93
CA ALA A 376 20.06 3.93 9.74
C ALA A 376 18.58 3.87 9.32
N HIS A 377 18.06 4.96 8.72
CA HIS A 377 16.63 5.11 8.42
C HIS A 377 16.33 5.24 6.92
N GLY A 378 17.34 5.47 6.09
CA GLY A 378 17.18 5.71 4.66
C GLY A 378 16.25 6.90 4.39
N ARG A 379 15.33 6.74 3.44
CA ARG A 379 14.33 7.73 3.04
C ARG A 379 13.18 7.87 4.03
N ASN A 380 12.99 6.95 4.98
CA ASN A 380 11.74 6.83 5.74
C ASN A 380 10.49 6.88 4.84
N GLN A 381 10.51 6.22 3.68
CA GLN A 381 9.40 6.21 2.69
C GLN A 381 9.01 7.57 2.13
N TRP A 382 9.85 8.58 2.30
CA TRP A 382 9.73 9.75 1.45
C TRP A 382 10.07 9.38 0.02
N TYR A 383 9.38 10.02 -0.91
CA TYR A 383 9.55 9.77 -2.33
C TYR A 383 9.59 11.07 -3.12
N VAL A 384 10.29 11.01 -4.26
CA VAL A 384 10.19 12.06 -5.28
C VAL A 384 9.09 11.69 -6.25
N PHE A 385 8.19 12.64 -6.47
CA PHE A 385 7.08 12.52 -7.40
C PHE A 385 7.34 13.37 -8.64
N ASP A 386 6.92 12.88 -9.81
CA ASP A 386 6.92 13.59 -11.10
C ASP A 386 8.31 14.10 -11.55
N GLY A 387 9.26 13.17 -11.72
CA GLY A 387 10.53 13.43 -12.42
C GLY A 387 11.72 13.74 -11.53
N GLY A 388 12.24 12.73 -10.83
CA GLY A 388 13.52 12.84 -10.12
C GLY A 388 14.09 11.49 -9.72
N HIS A 389 15.32 11.51 -9.25
CA HIS A 389 16.04 10.36 -8.71
C HIS A 389 16.89 10.75 -7.50
N ASP A 390 17.44 9.76 -6.82
CA ASP A 390 18.33 9.97 -5.68
C ASP A 390 19.49 8.95 -5.66
N GLN A 391 20.21 8.90 -4.54
CA GLN A 391 21.40 8.05 -4.38
C GLN A 391 21.14 6.54 -4.23
N LYS A 392 19.88 6.08 -4.25
CA LYS A 392 19.47 4.71 -3.88
C LYS A 392 19.69 4.38 -2.41
N GLU A 393 18.94 3.42 -1.91
CA GLU A 393 19.23 2.76 -0.64
C GLU A 393 20.10 1.51 -0.84
N PRO A 394 20.86 1.09 0.19
CA PRO A 394 21.07 1.78 1.47
C PRO A 394 21.94 3.03 1.31
N PHE A 395 21.63 4.09 2.08
CA PHE A 395 22.42 5.32 2.06
C PHE A 395 23.86 5.06 2.52
N GLN A 396 24.81 5.78 1.89
CA GLN A 396 26.23 5.74 2.25
C GLN A 396 26.65 6.92 3.14
N VAL A 397 25.76 7.91 3.29
CA VAL A 397 25.97 9.18 3.98
C VAL A 397 24.71 9.51 4.79
N ASP A 398 24.83 10.41 5.77
CA ASP A 398 23.75 10.75 6.68
C ASP A 398 22.87 11.89 6.15
N ASN A 399 22.33 11.69 4.94
CA ASN A 399 21.41 12.58 4.24
C ASN A 399 20.63 11.81 3.14
N TRP A 400 19.59 12.43 2.59
CA TRP A 400 18.91 12.04 1.37
C TRP A 400 19.13 13.10 0.29
N THR A 401 19.78 12.75 -0.82
CA THR A 401 20.13 13.68 -1.90
C THR A 401 19.27 13.39 -3.11
N VAL A 402 18.33 14.28 -3.38
CA VAL A 402 17.41 14.17 -4.52
C VAL A 402 17.85 15.13 -5.62
N THR A 403 17.87 14.64 -6.86
CA THR A 403 18.01 15.46 -8.07
C THR A 403 16.69 15.50 -8.81
N TYR A 404 16.24 16.70 -9.16
CA TYR A 404 15.03 16.90 -9.94
C TYR A 404 15.37 16.84 -11.43
N ASP A 405 14.90 15.78 -12.10
CA ASP A 405 15.10 15.56 -13.53
C ASP A 405 14.02 16.21 -14.37
N GLY A 406 12.87 16.51 -13.75
CA GLY A 406 11.66 16.95 -14.40
C GLY A 406 10.98 15.88 -15.24
N HIS A 407 9.83 16.26 -15.77
CA HIS A 407 8.99 15.40 -16.60
C HIS A 407 8.54 16.17 -17.86
N ILE A 408 8.32 15.44 -18.94
CA ILE A 408 7.77 15.99 -20.19
C ILE A 408 6.27 15.69 -20.19
N ASP A 409 5.45 16.66 -19.81
CA ASP A 409 4.00 16.61 -20.01
C ASP A 409 3.56 17.72 -20.96
N ASN A 410 3.26 17.36 -22.22
CA ASN A 410 2.80 18.27 -23.26
C ASN A 410 3.59 19.60 -23.39
N GLY A 411 4.92 19.53 -23.35
CA GLY A 411 5.76 20.72 -23.34
C GLY A 411 7.25 20.42 -23.27
N PRO A 412 8.10 21.42 -22.94
CA PRO A 412 9.50 21.16 -22.65
C PRO A 412 9.66 20.36 -21.36
N LEU A 413 10.78 19.65 -21.24
CA LEU A 413 11.20 19.03 -19.99
C LEU A 413 11.24 20.07 -18.87
N ASN A 414 10.51 19.80 -17.78
CA ASN A 414 10.28 20.77 -16.72
C ASN A 414 10.30 20.11 -15.34
N ALA A 415 11.16 20.61 -14.45
CA ALA A 415 11.26 20.16 -13.06
C ALA A 415 10.25 20.80 -12.11
N ARG A 416 9.40 21.74 -12.57
CA ARG A 416 8.46 22.44 -11.69
C ARG A 416 7.44 21.50 -11.02
N GLY A 417 7.00 20.45 -11.71
CA GLY A 417 6.07 19.46 -11.16
C GLY A 417 6.71 18.52 -10.13
N THR A 418 8.04 18.41 -10.15
CA THR A 418 8.79 17.56 -9.25
C THR A 418 8.65 18.03 -7.81
N LYS A 419 8.37 17.10 -6.91
CA LYS A 419 8.16 17.39 -5.49
C LYS A 419 8.61 16.24 -4.60
N LEU A 420 8.90 16.55 -3.34
CA LEU A 420 9.14 15.55 -2.32
C LEU A 420 7.86 15.32 -1.53
N VAL A 421 7.52 14.07 -1.28
CA VAL A 421 6.29 13.68 -0.62
C VAL A 421 6.60 12.77 0.56
N SER A 422 6.00 13.07 1.72
CA SER A 422 6.16 12.25 2.91
C SER A 422 5.39 10.93 2.79
N PRO A 423 5.71 9.91 3.61
CA PRO A 423 4.77 8.84 3.85
C PRO A 423 3.44 9.37 4.41
N ALA A 424 2.41 8.55 4.31
CA ALA A 424 1.14 8.82 4.97
C ALA A 424 1.26 8.60 6.49
N GLY A 425 0.51 9.38 7.27
CA GLY A 425 0.48 9.26 8.73
C GLY A 425 -0.74 9.92 9.34
N SER A 426 -0.78 10.05 10.67
CA SER A 426 -1.91 10.66 11.37
C SER A 426 -1.44 11.60 12.47
N TRP A 427 -1.24 12.87 12.13
CA TRP A 427 -0.68 13.88 13.03
C TRP A 427 -1.68 14.98 13.36
N ARG A 428 -1.95 15.21 14.65
CA ARG A 428 -2.86 16.28 15.08
C ARG A 428 -2.19 17.64 14.89
N THR A 429 -2.84 18.53 14.16
CA THR A 429 -2.30 19.89 13.93
C THR A 429 -2.18 20.69 15.21
N SER A 430 -3.03 20.43 16.20
CA SER A 430 -3.01 21.09 17.51
C SER A 430 -1.77 20.75 18.35
N GLU A 431 -0.98 19.75 17.94
CA GLU A 431 0.26 19.32 18.62
C GLU A 431 1.52 19.79 17.88
N ILE A 432 1.35 20.53 16.77
CA ILE A 432 2.42 20.90 15.86
C ILE A 432 2.28 22.37 15.49
N ASP A 433 3.13 23.22 16.08
CA ASP A 433 3.13 24.64 15.79
C ASP A 433 4.09 25.04 14.67
N THR A 434 5.11 24.21 14.46
CA THR A 434 6.24 24.49 13.59
C THR A 434 6.73 23.19 12.97
N ILE A 435 7.02 23.24 11.67
CA ILE A 435 7.77 22.21 10.97
C ILE A 435 9.19 22.72 10.74
N TYR A 436 10.16 21.85 10.97
CA TYR A 436 11.57 22.07 10.72
C TYR A 436 11.98 21.24 9.51
N VAL A 437 12.67 21.88 8.56
CA VAL A 437 13.28 21.22 7.42
C VAL A 437 14.77 21.50 7.51
N ARG A 438 15.58 20.47 7.77
CA ARG A 438 17.04 20.58 7.76
C ARG A 438 17.54 20.06 6.44
N MET A 439 17.97 20.96 5.56
CA MET A 439 18.39 20.58 4.22
C MET A 439 19.43 21.54 3.61
N GLY A 440 20.18 21.03 2.65
CA GLY A 440 20.97 21.82 1.71
C GLY A 440 20.24 21.96 0.39
N TYR A 441 20.48 23.08 -0.30
CA TYR A 441 19.78 23.38 -1.55
C TYR A 441 20.74 23.95 -2.60
N LYS A 442 20.61 23.43 -3.83
CA LYS A 442 21.36 23.92 -4.99
C LYS A 442 20.46 23.96 -6.23
N GLY A 443 20.01 25.15 -6.60
CA GLY A 443 19.07 25.32 -7.71
C GLY A 443 18.64 26.77 -7.92
N PRO A 444 17.81 27.03 -8.95
CA PRO A 444 17.45 28.40 -9.35
C PRO A 444 16.40 29.06 -8.43
N GLU A 445 15.67 28.29 -7.64
CA GLU A 445 14.57 28.79 -6.82
C GLU A 445 15.11 29.48 -5.55
N LYS A 446 14.30 30.38 -4.99
CA LYS A 446 14.62 31.10 -3.74
C LYS A 446 13.64 30.78 -2.63
N GLN A 447 12.63 29.98 -2.95
CA GLN A 447 11.53 29.66 -2.07
C GLN A 447 10.94 28.31 -2.48
N PHE A 448 10.70 27.48 -1.47
CA PHE A 448 9.82 26.33 -1.58
C PHE A 448 8.56 26.55 -0.77
N ASN A 449 7.63 25.63 -0.95
CA ASN A 449 6.39 25.56 -0.23
C ASN A 449 6.35 24.28 0.60
N LEU A 450 5.88 24.42 1.83
CA LEU A 450 5.39 23.30 2.61
C LEU A 450 3.88 23.19 2.38
N GLU A 451 3.44 22.10 1.77
CA GLU A 451 2.03 21.77 1.61
C GLU A 451 1.65 20.58 2.49
N TRP A 452 0.36 20.45 2.80
CA TRP A 452 -0.17 19.32 3.55
C TRP A 452 -1.53 18.86 3.02
N LEU A 453 -1.80 17.58 3.23
CA LEU A 453 -3.10 16.96 2.99
C LEU A 453 -3.80 16.73 4.34
N LEU A 454 -5.04 17.16 4.47
CA LEU A 454 -5.83 16.88 5.67
C LEU A 454 -6.61 15.57 5.51
N ASN A 455 -6.89 14.91 6.63
CA ASN A 455 -7.76 13.75 6.68
C ASN A 455 -9.11 14.01 6.00
N GLY A 456 -9.57 13.05 5.20
CA GLY A 456 -10.82 13.11 4.44
C GLY A 456 -10.75 13.97 3.17
N GLN A 457 -9.57 14.43 2.76
CA GLN A 457 -9.36 15.09 1.47
C GLN A 457 -8.78 14.12 0.43
N ALA A 458 -9.22 14.27 -0.82
CA ALA A 458 -8.52 13.68 -1.96
C ALA A 458 -7.39 14.62 -2.43
N PRO A 459 -6.17 14.13 -2.66
CA PRO A 459 -5.05 14.98 -3.10
C PRO A 459 -5.38 15.68 -4.41
N ASP A 460 -5.74 14.94 -5.45
CA ASP A 460 -6.00 15.46 -6.81
C ASP A 460 -7.49 15.65 -7.14
N GLY A 461 -8.32 15.84 -6.12
CA GLY A 461 -9.77 15.99 -6.29
C GLY A 461 -10.54 14.67 -6.33
N THR A 462 -11.85 14.76 -6.49
CA THR A 462 -12.79 13.63 -6.42
C THR A 462 -13.47 13.38 -7.76
N ASP A 463 -13.83 12.12 -8.05
CA ASP A 463 -14.58 11.77 -9.26
C ASP A 463 -16.09 11.88 -9.02
N PRO A 464 -16.80 12.86 -9.60
CA PRO A 464 -18.21 13.08 -9.33
C PRO A 464 -19.13 11.92 -9.76
N ASN A 465 -18.64 10.97 -10.57
CA ASN A 465 -19.42 9.79 -10.95
C ASN A 465 -19.48 8.73 -9.84
N TYR A 466 -18.69 8.89 -8.77
CA TYR A 466 -18.61 7.96 -7.64
C TYR A 466 -18.95 8.65 -6.30
N PRO A 467 -20.16 9.23 -6.15
CA PRO A 467 -20.53 9.97 -4.94
C PRO A 467 -20.50 9.14 -3.65
N ASN A 468 -20.86 7.84 -3.68
CA ASN A 468 -20.85 6.99 -2.50
C ASN A 468 -19.41 6.69 -2.04
N GLN A 469 -18.52 6.38 -2.98
CA GLN A 469 -17.08 6.31 -2.72
C GLN A 469 -16.56 7.61 -2.11
N ASN A 470 -16.88 8.75 -2.72
CA ASN A 470 -16.38 10.05 -2.27
C ASN A 470 -16.87 10.37 -0.86
N ALA A 471 -18.14 10.09 -0.55
CA ALA A 471 -18.68 10.30 0.80
C ALA A 471 -17.93 9.46 1.86
N ALA A 472 -17.56 8.22 1.53
CA ALA A 472 -16.86 7.33 2.45
C ALA A 472 -15.36 7.65 2.59
N ARG A 473 -14.67 7.94 1.47
CA ARG A 473 -13.21 8.08 1.41
C ARG A 473 -12.74 9.53 1.58
N PHE A 474 -13.49 10.47 1.01
CA PHE A 474 -13.13 11.88 0.89
C PHE A 474 -14.27 12.81 1.35
N PRO A 475 -14.77 12.69 2.59
CA PRO A 475 -15.91 13.48 3.06
C PRO A 475 -15.67 15.00 3.06
N LYS A 476 -14.43 15.46 2.87
CA LYS A 476 -14.07 16.88 2.74
C LYS A 476 -13.76 17.31 1.30
N GLY A 477 -14.00 16.44 0.33
CA GLY A 477 -13.75 16.71 -1.09
C GLY A 477 -12.27 16.74 -1.44
N GLY A 478 -11.92 17.49 -2.49
CA GLY A 478 -10.53 17.69 -2.90
C GLY A 478 -9.78 18.66 -1.98
N ARG A 479 -8.45 18.51 -1.93
CA ARG A 479 -7.58 19.51 -1.32
C ARG A 479 -7.76 20.87 -2.01
N PRO A 480 -7.88 22.00 -1.27
CA PRO A 480 -7.87 23.33 -1.84
C PRO A 480 -6.43 23.70 -2.26
N TYR A 481 -6.04 23.31 -3.47
CA TYR A 481 -4.71 23.61 -4.04
C TYR A 481 -4.36 25.10 -3.93
N GLY A 482 -3.12 25.40 -3.54
CA GLY A 482 -2.62 26.76 -3.35
C GLY A 482 -3.13 27.47 -2.09
N GLN A 483 -3.96 26.83 -1.26
CA GLN A 483 -4.42 27.39 0.02
C GLN A 483 -3.84 26.67 1.24
N GLN A 484 -3.57 25.35 1.15
CA GLN A 484 -2.93 24.59 2.24
C GLN A 484 -1.41 24.61 2.09
N ILE A 485 -0.82 25.81 2.25
CA ILE A 485 0.56 26.07 1.90
C ILE A 485 1.21 27.08 2.84
N VAL A 486 2.46 26.83 3.23
CA VAL A 486 3.31 27.82 3.89
C VAL A 486 4.62 27.95 3.09
N PRO A 487 4.87 29.11 2.46
CA PRO A 487 6.12 29.34 1.76
C PRO A 487 7.28 29.53 2.74
N PHE A 488 8.47 29.07 2.38
CA PHE A 488 9.69 29.30 3.14
C PHE A 488 10.89 29.54 2.21
N SER A 489 11.72 30.53 2.56
CA SER A 489 12.89 30.90 1.76
C SER A 489 14.00 29.85 1.89
N VAL A 490 14.68 29.57 0.78
CA VAL A 490 15.80 28.62 0.71
C VAL A 490 17.09 29.32 0.24
N LEU A 491 18.23 28.84 0.72
CA LEU A 491 19.55 29.37 0.37
C LEU A 491 20.21 28.47 -0.68
N ASN A 492 20.46 29.02 -1.87
CA ASN A 492 21.19 28.34 -2.94
C ASN A 492 22.72 28.44 -2.72
N ASP A 493 23.21 27.85 -1.65
CA ASP A 493 24.65 27.79 -1.33
C ASP A 493 25.16 26.34 -1.16
N GLY A 494 24.27 25.35 -1.32
CA GLY A 494 24.57 23.93 -1.12
C GLY A 494 24.96 23.57 0.31
N GLN A 495 24.80 24.46 1.29
CA GLN A 495 25.08 24.18 2.70
C GLN A 495 23.82 23.73 3.42
N ILE A 496 23.98 22.87 4.43
CA ILE A 496 22.86 22.44 5.27
C ILE A 496 22.42 23.59 6.19
N HIS A 497 21.14 23.97 6.08
CA HIS A 497 20.48 24.93 6.95
C HIS A 497 19.27 24.30 7.63
N THR A 498 18.89 24.81 8.82
CA THR A 498 17.63 24.46 9.48
C THR A 498 16.60 25.55 9.19
N TYR A 499 15.63 25.24 8.33
CA TYR A 499 14.50 26.12 8.00
C TYR A 499 13.37 25.89 9.00
N ARG A 500 12.89 26.97 9.61
CA ARG A 500 11.77 26.95 10.55
C ARG A 500 10.51 27.45 9.84
N VAL A 501 9.49 26.59 9.73
CA VAL A 501 8.24 26.87 9.02
C VAL A 501 7.08 26.91 10.04
N PRO A 502 6.63 28.10 10.48
CA PRO A 502 5.50 28.22 11.40
C PRO A 502 4.19 27.87 10.69
N VAL A 503 3.44 26.92 11.23
CA VAL A 503 2.21 26.41 10.61
C VAL A 503 0.96 26.71 11.42
N ALA A 504 1.06 26.84 12.76
CA ALA A 504 -0.08 27.06 13.65
C ALA A 504 -0.92 28.30 13.35
N THR A 505 -0.34 29.34 12.75
CA THR A 505 -1.05 30.58 12.41
C THR A 505 -1.84 30.48 11.10
N HIS A 506 -1.66 29.40 10.33
CA HIS A 506 -2.34 29.22 9.06
C HIS A 506 -3.79 28.77 9.30
N ASN A 507 -4.77 29.46 8.71
CA ASN A 507 -6.20 29.21 8.97
C ASN A 507 -6.70 27.80 8.56
N LEU A 508 -6.01 27.15 7.62
CA LEU A 508 -6.25 25.77 7.20
C LEU A 508 -5.38 24.72 7.94
N TRP A 509 -4.56 25.14 8.91
CA TRP A 509 -3.82 24.22 9.78
C TRP A 509 -4.71 23.72 10.92
N LYS A 510 -5.52 22.72 10.62
CA LYS A 510 -6.54 22.17 11.53
C LYS A 510 -6.69 20.66 11.34
N ASP A 511 -7.27 19.99 12.34
CA ASP A 511 -7.61 18.57 12.31
C ASP A 511 -6.38 17.62 12.26
N ILE A 512 -6.41 16.58 11.42
CA ILE A 512 -5.33 15.62 11.24
C ILE A 512 -4.66 15.85 9.89
N VAL A 513 -3.34 16.03 9.88
CA VAL A 513 -2.51 15.97 8.67
C VAL A 513 -2.20 14.52 8.35
N GLN A 514 -2.37 14.17 7.08
CA GLN A 514 -2.16 12.84 6.53
C GLN A 514 -0.89 12.71 5.71
N GLN A 515 -0.41 13.79 5.08
CA GLN A 515 0.77 13.80 4.24
C GLN A 515 1.31 15.22 4.10
N PHE A 516 2.62 15.34 3.93
CA PHE A 516 3.33 16.58 3.63
C PHE A 516 3.95 16.52 2.24
N GLU A 517 4.07 17.69 1.62
CA GLU A 517 4.80 17.86 0.36
C GLU A 517 5.75 19.07 0.48
N ILE A 518 6.94 18.94 -0.11
CA ILE A 518 7.83 20.07 -0.39
C ILE A 518 7.75 20.32 -1.90
N THR A 519 7.18 21.46 -2.28
CA THR A 519 6.87 21.79 -3.66
C THR A 519 7.55 23.10 -4.07
N HIS A 520 7.71 23.30 -5.39
CA HIS A 520 8.06 24.59 -5.95
C HIS A 520 6.94 25.62 -5.73
N THR A 521 7.29 26.90 -5.85
CA THR A 521 6.27 27.95 -5.94
C THR A 521 5.41 27.76 -7.19
N ALA A 522 4.09 27.83 -7.08
CA ALA A 522 3.20 27.76 -8.24
C ALA A 522 3.57 28.87 -9.25
N GLY A 523 3.70 28.53 -10.52
CA GLY A 523 4.09 29.48 -11.56
C GLY A 523 4.23 28.85 -12.93
N THR A 524 4.36 29.68 -13.96
CA THR A 524 4.44 29.24 -15.37
C THR A 524 5.87 29.12 -15.89
N ALA A 525 6.87 29.51 -15.10
CA ALA A 525 8.27 29.48 -15.52
C ALA A 525 8.79 28.04 -15.57
N VAL A 526 9.46 27.65 -16.66
CA VAL A 526 10.12 26.34 -16.72
C VAL A 526 11.28 26.31 -15.72
N ILE A 527 11.35 25.25 -14.92
CA ILE A 527 12.53 24.95 -14.09
C ILE A 527 13.35 23.92 -14.86
N ALA A 528 14.61 24.28 -15.14
CA ALA A 528 15.53 23.36 -15.80
C ALA A 528 15.88 22.20 -14.86
N PRO A 529 16.04 20.96 -15.38
CA PRO A 529 16.53 19.83 -14.61
C PRO A 529 17.90 20.07 -13.97
N GLY A 530 18.19 19.32 -12.91
CA GLY A 530 19.49 19.31 -12.21
C GLY A 530 19.51 20.07 -10.89
N GLU A 531 18.38 20.61 -10.45
CA GLU A 531 18.20 21.11 -9.09
C GLU A 531 18.38 19.98 -8.07
N GLN A 532 19.04 20.29 -6.94
CA GLN A 532 19.35 19.32 -5.90
C GLN A 532 18.87 19.77 -4.53
N VAL A 533 18.25 18.84 -3.80
CA VAL A 533 17.86 18.99 -2.40
C VAL A 533 18.53 17.89 -1.58
N GLU A 534 19.23 18.27 -0.53
CA GLU A 534 19.90 17.36 0.39
C GLU A 534 19.21 17.43 1.76
N LEU A 535 18.29 16.50 2.05
CA LEU A 535 17.56 16.45 3.32
C LEU A 535 18.32 15.68 4.38
N VAL A 536 18.35 16.21 5.60
CA VAL A 536 18.88 15.54 6.79
C VAL A 536 17.76 15.26 7.79
N TYR A 537 16.78 16.16 7.89
CA TYR A 537 15.66 16.00 8.79
C TYR A 537 14.42 16.75 8.30
N PHE A 538 13.24 16.17 8.55
CA PHE A 538 11.95 16.82 8.44
C PHE A 538 11.14 16.49 9.70
N GLY A 539 10.54 17.47 10.37
CA GLY A 539 9.59 17.16 11.43
C GLY A 539 9.16 18.29 12.34
N ALA A 540 8.46 17.95 13.41
CA ALA A 540 7.88 18.88 14.38
C ALA A 540 8.77 19.11 15.61
N THR A 541 9.88 18.37 15.73
CA THR A 541 10.88 18.55 16.79
C THR A 541 12.06 19.38 16.26
N ASN A 542 12.61 20.28 17.08
CA ASN A 542 13.77 21.07 16.65
C ASN A 542 15.00 20.15 16.59
N PRO A 543 15.63 19.93 15.42
CA PRO A 543 16.74 18.99 15.28
C PRO A 543 18.08 19.50 15.87
N ASP A 544 18.14 20.76 16.32
CA ASP A 544 19.33 21.37 16.92
C ASP A 544 19.27 21.41 18.46
N LYS A 545 18.26 20.79 19.06
CA LYS A 545 18.12 20.59 20.52
C LYS A 545 18.12 19.10 20.83
#